data_AF-A0A9D1R1K4-F1
#
_entry.id   AF-A0A9D1R1K4-F1
#
_cell.length_a   1.000
_cell.length_b   1.000
_cell.length_c   1.000
_cell.angle_alpha   90.00
_cell.angle_beta   90.00
_cell.angle_gamma   90.00
#
_symmetry.space_group_name_H-M   'P 1'
#
loop_
_entity.id
_entity.type
_entity.pdbx_description
1 polymer ?
#
loop_
_entity_poly.entity_id
_entity_poly.type
_entity_poly.pdbx_seq_one_letter_code
_entity_poly.pdbx_strand_id
1 'polypeptide(L)'
;MPEQKKTIMPKSTGRGQVTALVEEMATYQAATGSWFIEGWPLPNPDPILRATGQALPVYQGMLYDAHVGGLARRRRAAVKALETRIDAGKAKTKTVKLVEAAFAELDMPALVGGLWEAALFGYAVAEVMWESRGGFILPASVMAKPQEWFRFDSDGRLLFMALGSANGVPVPPKKFLLARQDATVTNPYGMADLARCFWPYTFKKGGLKFWLQFVEKYGSPKLVGKFDRNTSEKEQEDLLALLKSCVQDAVMVIPDDNSVEILRQDGSSLSGAAENYEAFLRHCRSEISIALLGQDQTTEADTNHASATAGLEVTGDIRDADAGMVRQSIQELVRWIVALNVGPDADVPEFVLFEQEDAVAEAEADAKKAARDKAVAELRPHYSDSYLEKTYRLPQGALREREETPPENPAFAEPPPDVSAEAYARAMKEQVPVDALSIDLSPAFEAMLTPVLDRLAQAGDYSERGMAEAVAAQYPKMNLDEMADLLARVRFVCRVWGLLNG
;
A
#
# COMPACT_ATOMS: atom_id res chain seq x y z
N MET A 1 78.27 11.83 -13.65
CA MET A 1 77.09 12.54 -13.12
C MET A 1 75.98 12.46 -14.15
N PRO A 2 74.89 11.72 -13.92
CA PRO A 2 73.67 11.82 -14.73
C PRO A 2 72.62 12.69 -14.03
N GLU A 3 71.92 13.47 -14.85
CA GLU A 3 70.92 14.48 -14.47
C GLU A 3 69.73 13.91 -13.72
N GLN A 4 69.35 14.56 -12.61
CA GLN A 4 68.06 14.36 -11.97
C GLN A 4 66.96 14.94 -12.84
N LYS A 5 66.17 14.07 -13.50
CA LYS A 5 64.88 14.45 -14.08
C LYS A 5 63.93 14.86 -12.95
N LYS A 6 63.65 16.16 -12.85
CA LYS A 6 62.57 16.70 -12.03
C LYS A 6 61.24 16.08 -12.46
N THR A 7 60.58 15.38 -11.55
CA THR A 7 59.18 14.97 -11.68
C THR A 7 58.32 16.22 -11.78
N ILE A 8 57.83 16.53 -12.98
CA ILE A 8 56.85 17.60 -13.19
C ILE A 8 55.52 17.06 -12.66
N MET A 9 55.13 17.46 -11.46
CA MET A 9 53.74 17.30 -11.03
C MET A 9 52.86 18.19 -11.92
N PRO A 10 51.80 17.65 -12.55
CA PRO A 10 50.87 18.49 -13.28
C PRO A 10 50.19 19.43 -12.29
N LYS A 11 50.31 20.73 -12.51
CA LYS A 11 49.51 21.74 -11.82
C LYS A 11 48.06 21.53 -12.23
N SER A 12 47.34 20.70 -11.48
CA SER A 12 45.89 20.60 -11.56
C SER A 12 45.31 21.95 -11.11
N THR A 13 44.98 22.80 -12.07
CA THR A 13 44.08 23.92 -11.86
C THR A 13 42.80 23.38 -11.20
N GLY A 14 42.37 23.96 -10.07
CA GLY A 14 41.26 23.46 -9.24
C GLY A 14 39.95 23.13 -9.97
N ARG A 15 39.75 23.63 -11.20
CA ARG A 15 38.67 23.18 -12.09
C ARG A 15 38.73 21.69 -12.42
N GLY A 16 39.90 21.12 -12.71
CA GLY A 16 40.03 19.70 -13.07
C GLY A 16 39.76 18.73 -11.91
N GLN A 17 40.10 19.15 -10.68
CA GLN A 17 39.74 18.40 -9.47
C GLN A 17 38.23 18.43 -9.20
N VAL A 18 37.57 19.56 -9.44
CA VAL A 18 36.11 19.65 -9.31
C VAL A 18 35.41 18.86 -10.42
N THR A 19 35.92 18.89 -11.65
CA THR A 19 35.38 18.08 -12.76
C THR A 19 35.45 16.59 -12.46
N ALA A 20 36.57 16.10 -11.90
CA ALA A 20 36.71 14.70 -11.50
C ALA A 20 35.75 14.26 -10.37
N LEU A 21 35.22 15.21 -9.58
CA LEU A 21 34.19 14.92 -8.57
C LEU A 21 32.77 14.88 -9.15
N VAL A 22 32.56 15.47 -10.34
CA VAL A 22 31.23 15.62 -10.97
C VAL A 22 31.04 14.62 -12.11
N GLU A 23 32.10 14.21 -12.79
CA GLU A 23 32.04 13.23 -13.88
C GLU A 23 32.03 11.79 -13.34
N GLU A 24 31.08 11.00 -13.83
CA GLU A 24 31.03 9.57 -13.56
C GLU A 24 32.14 8.85 -14.32
N MET A 25 33.12 8.31 -13.59
CA MET A 25 34.23 7.55 -14.20
C MET A 25 33.90 6.08 -14.46
N ALA A 26 33.05 5.46 -13.63
CA ALA A 26 32.83 4.01 -13.61
C ALA A 26 31.52 3.61 -14.33
N THR A 27 31.42 3.92 -15.62
CA THR A 27 30.23 3.61 -16.43
C THR A 27 30.23 2.17 -16.96
N TYR A 28 29.05 1.64 -17.30
CA TYR A 28 28.91 0.31 -17.90
C TYR A 28 29.79 0.14 -19.15
N GLN A 29 29.77 1.16 -20.03
CA GLN A 29 30.54 1.16 -21.27
C GLN A 29 32.06 1.12 -21.00
N ALA A 30 32.53 1.93 -20.03
CA ALA A 30 33.94 1.95 -19.64
C ALA A 30 34.39 0.61 -19.00
N ALA A 31 33.53 -0.03 -18.21
CA ALA A 31 33.87 -1.26 -17.49
C ALA A 31 33.81 -2.53 -18.36
N THR A 32 32.90 -2.60 -19.32
CA THR A 32 32.65 -3.83 -20.10
C THR A 32 33.37 -3.85 -21.45
N GLY A 33 33.94 -2.72 -21.89
CA GLY A 33 34.49 -2.57 -23.24
C GLY A 33 33.45 -2.89 -24.33
N SER A 34 32.17 -2.73 -23.97
CA SER A 34 31.04 -3.22 -24.74
C SER A 34 30.95 -2.53 -26.10
N TRP A 35 30.74 -3.33 -27.16
CA TRP A 35 30.43 -2.86 -28.50
C TRP A 35 29.00 -2.32 -28.63
N PHE A 36 28.16 -2.46 -27.58
CA PHE A 36 26.87 -1.76 -27.51
C PHE A 36 27.16 -0.27 -27.30
N ILE A 37 27.10 0.48 -28.40
CA ILE A 37 27.28 1.94 -28.45
C ILE A 37 26.06 2.60 -27.77
N GLU A 38 26.24 3.81 -27.24
CA GLU A 38 25.15 4.67 -26.76
C GLU A 38 23.96 4.65 -27.75
N GLY A 39 22.75 4.41 -27.22
CA GLY A 39 21.52 4.27 -28.02
C GLY A 39 21.26 2.88 -28.61
N TRP A 40 22.10 1.86 -28.36
CA TRP A 40 21.77 0.47 -28.70
C TRP A 40 21.10 -0.24 -27.53
N PRO A 41 20.08 -1.08 -27.78
CA PRO A 41 19.36 -1.76 -26.72
C PRO A 41 20.21 -2.87 -26.10
N LEU A 42 20.36 -2.83 -24.78
CA LEU A 42 20.95 -3.90 -24.01
C LEU A 42 20.04 -5.15 -24.05
N PRO A 43 20.62 -6.35 -23.99
CA PRO A 43 19.86 -7.54 -23.68
C PRO A 43 19.46 -7.51 -22.20
N ASN A 44 18.26 -8.02 -21.88
CA ASN A 44 17.86 -8.22 -20.49
C ASN A 44 18.81 -9.28 -19.84
N PRO A 45 19.50 -8.95 -18.74
CA PRO A 45 20.47 -9.85 -18.12
C PRO A 45 19.83 -10.97 -17.29
N ASP A 46 18.51 -11.01 -17.14
CA ASP A 46 17.77 -12.04 -16.41
C ASP A 46 18.19 -13.47 -16.85
N PRO A 47 18.75 -14.30 -15.94
CA PRO A 47 19.29 -15.60 -16.28
C PRO A 47 18.22 -16.58 -16.78
N ILE A 48 16.97 -16.47 -16.30
CA ILE A 48 15.87 -17.34 -16.72
C ILE A 48 15.45 -17.01 -18.15
N LEU A 49 15.26 -15.73 -18.45
CA LEU A 49 14.91 -15.29 -19.81
C LEU A 49 16.03 -15.63 -20.81
N ARG A 50 17.30 -15.46 -20.41
CA ARG A 50 18.45 -15.83 -21.25
C ARG A 50 18.58 -17.33 -21.46
N ALA A 51 18.42 -18.14 -20.41
CA ALA A 51 18.58 -19.59 -20.49
C ALA A 51 17.45 -20.26 -21.30
N THR A 52 16.23 -19.74 -21.18
CA THR A 52 15.07 -20.27 -21.92
C THR A 52 14.99 -19.73 -23.35
N GLY A 53 15.71 -18.65 -23.67
CA GLY A 53 15.57 -17.93 -24.94
C GLY A 53 14.21 -17.25 -25.09
N GLN A 54 13.46 -17.12 -24.00
CA GLN A 54 12.11 -16.59 -23.99
C GLN A 54 12.09 -15.13 -23.52
N ALA A 55 10.97 -14.44 -23.79
CA ALA A 55 10.76 -13.05 -23.43
C ALA A 55 9.80 -12.90 -22.23
N LEU A 56 9.55 -11.66 -21.80
CA LEU A 56 8.61 -11.32 -20.72
C LEU A 56 7.22 -12.00 -20.79
N PRO A 57 6.64 -12.35 -21.97
CA PRO A 57 5.39 -13.11 -22.02
C PRO A 57 5.39 -14.44 -21.26
N VAL A 58 6.55 -15.02 -20.95
CA VAL A 58 6.64 -16.20 -20.06
C VAL A 58 6.16 -15.88 -18.66
N TYR A 59 6.63 -14.77 -18.11
CA TYR A 59 6.23 -14.29 -16.79
C TYR A 59 4.76 -13.87 -16.78
N GLN A 60 4.27 -13.25 -17.87
CA GLN A 60 2.84 -12.98 -18.03
C GLN A 60 2.02 -14.29 -18.02
N GLY A 61 2.51 -15.33 -18.71
CA GLY A 61 1.93 -16.66 -18.72
C GLY A 61 1.83 -17.30 -17.33
N MET A 62 2.81 -17.05 -16.46
CA MET A 62 2.81 -17.54 -15.08
C MET A 62 1.66 -16.93 -14.25
N LEU A 63 1.21 -15.71 -14.56
CA LEU A 63 0.10 -15.07 -13.84
C LEU A 63 -1.26 -15.75 -14.07
N TYR A 64 -1.40 -16.59 -15.09
CA TYR A 64 -2.61 -17.42 -15.28
C TYR A 64 -2.65 -18.63 -14.35
N ASP A 65 -1.56 -18.95 -13.66
CA ASP A 65 -1.56 -19.96 -12.60
C ASP A 65 -2.32 -19.43 -11.37
N ALA A 66 -3.26 -20.22 -10.85
CA ALA A 66 -4.10 -19.78 -9.73
C ALA A 66 -3.31 -19.41 -8.47
N HIS A 67 -2.17 -20.07 -8.21
CA HIS A 67 -1.35 -19.79 -7.03
C HIS A 67 -0.51 -18.54 -7.25
N VAL A 68 0.27 -18.48 -8.35
CA VAL A 68 1.12 -17.32 -8.68
C VAL A 68 0.26 -16.06 -8.88
N GLY A 69 -0.77 -16.14 -9.73
CA GLY A 69 -1.68 -15.05 -10.02
C GLY A 69 -2.49 -14.60 -8.80
N GLY A 70 -2.89 -15.54 -7.94
CA GLY A 70 -3.59 -15.23 -6.68
C GLY A 70 -2.73 -14.43 -5.72
N LEU A 71 -1.47 -14.84 -5.51
CA LEU A 71 -0.51 -14.14 -4.65
C LEU A 71 -0.14 -12.77 -5.22
N ALA A 72 0.14 -12.69 -6.52
CA ALA A 72 0.42 -11.44 -7.22
C ALA A 72 -0.75 -10.46 -7.12
N ARG A 73 -1.99 -10.93 -7.28
CA ARG A 73 -3.21 -10.11 -7.11
C ARG A 73 -3.32 -9.58 -5.68
N ARG A 74 -3.05 -10.41 -4.66
CA ARG A 74 -3.09 -10.01 -3.24
C ARG A 74 -2.06 -8.94 -2.93
N ARG A 75 -0.79 -9.14 -3.32
CA ARG A 75 0.29 -8.17 -3.09
C ARG A 75 0.01 -6.83 -3.77
N ARG A 76 -0.46 -6.85 -5.01
CA ARG A 76 -0.92 -5.64 -5.73
C ARG A 76 -2.06 -4.93 -5.01
N ALA A 77 -3.05 -5.68 -4.53
CA ALA A 77 -4.19 -5.13 -3.82
C ALA A 77 -3.76 -4.43 -2.52
N ALA A 78 -2.77 -4.99 -1.80
CA ALA A 78 -2.23 -4.39 -0.59
C ALA A 78 -1.63 -2.99 -0.84
N VAL A 79 -0.86 -2.82 -1.92
CA VAL A 79 -0.29 -1.51 -2.28
C VAL A 79 -1.38 -0.55 -2.77
N LYS A 80 -2.35 -1.04 -3.55
CA LYS A 80 -3.49 -0.24 -4.03
C LYS A 80 -4.46 0.18 -2.93
N ALA A 81 -4.44 -0.49 -1.77
CA ALA A 81 -5.27 -0.16 -0.63
C ALA A 81 -4.69 0.98 0.22
N LEU A 82 -3.42 1.37 -0.02
CA LEU A 82 -2.82 2.53 0.61
C LEU A 82 -3.50 3.80 0.11
N GLU A 83 -3.78 4.70 1.03
CA GLU A 83 -4.33 6.02 0.73
C GLU A 83 -3.22 6.93 0.20
N THR A 84 -3.61 7.92 -0.60
CA THR A 84 -2.68 8.86 -1.23
C THR A 84 -2.88 10.27 -0.71
N ARG A 85 -1.80 10.99 -0.38
CA ARG A 85 -1.84 12.43 -0.09
C ARG A 85 -0.65 13.17 -0.67
N ILE A 86 -0.76 14.50 -0.71
CA ILE A 86 0.32 15.41 -1.09
C ILE A 86 0.75 16.21 0.16
N ASP A 87 1.92 15.89 0.69
CA ASP A 87 2.49 16.60 1.83
C ASP A 87 3.23 17.85 1.34
N ALA A 88 2.96 18.98 1.99
CA ALA A 88 3.47 20.27 1.52
C ALA A 88 5.00 20.37 1.56
N GLY A 89 5.64 19.77 2.55
CA GLY A 89 7.07 19.96 2.80
C GLY A 89 7.43 21.45 2.88
N LYS A 90 8.28 21.91 1.95
CA LYS A 90 8.64 23.33 1.78
C LYS A 90 7.85 24.03 0.66
N ALA A 91 7.04 23.29 -0.09
CA ALA A 91 6.31 23.82 -1.22
C ALA A 91 5.25 24.85 -0.78
N LYS A 92 5.06 25.87 -1.60
CA LYS A 92 4.02 26.88 -1.39
C LYS A 92 2.65 26.22 -1.49
N THR A 93 1.68 26.67 -0.68
CA THR A 93 0.30 26.15 -0.69
C THR A 93 -0.35 26.16 -2.08
N LYS A 94 -0.02 27.14 -2.93
CA LYS A 94 -0.51 27.19 -4.32
C LYS A 94 0.02 26.03 -5.18
N THR A 95 1.29 25.63 -4.97
CA THR A 95 1.91 24.50 -5.67
C THR A 95 1.28 23.19 -5.22
N VAL A 96 1.04 23.02 -3.91
CA VAL A 96 0.35 21.85 -3.36
C VAL A 96 -1.04 21.69 -3.99
N LYS A 97 -1.85 22.75 -3.95
CA LYS A 97 -3.20 22.73 -4.54
C LYS A 97 -3.21 22.45 -6.05
N LEU A 98 -2.19 22.92 -6.78
CA LEU A 98 -2.04 22.62 -8.20
C LEU A 98 -1.81 21.12 -8.43
N VAL A 99 -0.94 20.50 -7.64
CA VAL A 99 -0.64 19.06 -7.73
C VAL A 99 -1.84 18.23 -7.30
N GLU A 100 -2.49 18.58 -6.19
CA GLU A 100 -3.72 17.92 -5.72
C GLU A 100 -4.82 17.96 -6.80
N ALA A 101 -5.06 19.12 -7.40
CA ALA A 101 -6.05 19.27 -8.47
C ALA A 101 -5.70 18.45 -9.72
N ALA A 102 -4.41 18.34 -10.05
CA ALA A 102 -3.96 17.49 -11.16
C ALA A 102 -4.19 16.01 -10.87
N PHE A 103 -3.91 15.56 -9.64
CA PHE A 103 -4.04 14.16 -9.23
C PHE A 103 -5.49 13.72 -9.06
N ALA A 104 -6.38 14.63 -8.65
CA ALA A 104 -7.81 14.36 -8.52
C ALA A 104 -8.50 13.94 -9.83
N GLU A 105 -7.90 14.26 -10.99
CA GLU A 105 -8.41 13.86 -12.31
C GLU A 105 -7.77 12.58 -12.86
N LEU A 106 -6.75 12.04 -12.19
CA LEU A 106 -6.07 10.82 -12.62
C LEU A 106 -6.67 9.57 -11.97
N ASP A 107 -6.68 8.47 -12.71
CA ASP A 107 -6.96 7.14 -12.14
C ASP A 107 -5.73 6.64 -11.36
N MET A 108 -5.61 7.13 -10.13
CA MET A 108 -4.51 6.79 -9.23
C MET A 108 -4.41 5.28 -8.95
N PRO A 109 -5.51 4.54 -8.67
CA PRO A 109 -5.45 3.09 -8.51
C PRO A 109 -4.92 2.34 -9.74
N ALA A 110 -5.25 2.78 -10.95
CA ALA A 110 -4.71 2.18 -12.17
C ALA A 110 -3.23 2.51 -12.35
N LEU A 111 -2.82 3.76 -12.09
CA LEU A 111 -1.41 4.18 -12.16
C LEU A 111 -0.54 3.42 -11.14
N VAL A 112 -0.96 3.38 -9.88
CA VAL A 112 -0.28 2.63 -8.82
C VAL A 112 -0.16 1.16 -9.19
N GLY A 113 -1.27 0.53 -9.61
CA GLY A 113 -1.27 -0.87 -10.01
C GLY A 113 -0.41 -1.19 -11.23
N GLY A 114 -0.32 -0.25 -12.18
CA GLY A 114 0.51 -0.40 -13.37
C GLY A 114 2.01 -0.22 -13.11
N LEU A 115 2.38 0.76 -12.29
CA LEU A 115 3.78 0.95 -11.86
C LEU A 115 4.24 -0.17 -10.92
N TRP A 116 3.34 -0.70 -10.10
CA TRP A 116 3.61 -1.85 -9.22
C TRP A 116 4.06 -3.09 -9.99
N GLU A 117 3.67 -3.26 -11.26
CA GLU A 117 4.11 -4.43 -12.06
C GLU A 117 5.63 -4.54 -12.18
N ALA A 118 6.38 -3.46 -11.94
CA ALA A 118 7.83 -3.51 -11.80
C ALA A 118 8.30 -4.52 -10.76
N ALA A 119 7.52 -4.79 -9.70
CA ALA A 119 7.81 -5.81 -8.70
C ALA A 119 7.80 -7.25 -9.29
N LEU A 120 7.03 -7.48 -10.34
CA LEU A 120 6.91 -8.82 -10.93
C LEU A 120 7.83 -9.01 -12.13
N PHE A 121 8.08 -7.96 -12.90
CA PHE A 121 8.79 -8.00 -14.17
C PHE A 121 10.14 -7.26 -14.15
N GLY A 122 10.52 -6.69 -13.02
CA GLY A 122 11.74 -5.88 -12.82
C GLY A 122 11.55 -4.40 -13.11
N TYR A 123 10.68 -4.04 -14.06
CA TYR A 123 10.37 -2.66 -14.41
C TYR A 123 8.94 -2.50 -14.92
N ALA A 124 8.44 -1.26 -14.91
CA ALA A 124 7.17 -0.87 -15.50
C ALA A 124 7.26 0.54 -16.06
N VAL A 125 6.53 0.78 -17.14
CA VAL A 125 6.55 2.05 -17.88
C VAL A 125 5.14 2.59 -17.97
N ALA A 126 4.95 3.88 -17.65
CA ALA A 126 3.67 4.56 -17.81
C ALA A 126 3.83 5.84 -18.63
N GLU A 127 3.04 5.99 -19.70
CA GLU A 127 3.05 7.18 -20.56
C GLU A 127 2.19 8.28 -19.94
N VAL A 128 2.74 9.50 -19.88
CA VAL A 128 2.03 10.71 -19.48
C VAL A 128 1.50 11.43 -20.73
N MET A 129 0.20 11.67 -20.75
CA MET A 129 -0.47 12.47 -21.76
C MET A 129 -0.69 13.88 -21.23
N TRP A 130 0.12 14.83 -21.69
CA TRP A 130 0.03 16.22 -21.27
C TRP A 130 -1.02 16.99 -22.06
N GLU A 131 -1.72 17.89 -21.39
CA GLU A 131 -2.63 18.85 -21.99
C GLU A 131 -2.42 20.25 -21.42
N SER A 132 -2.85 21.28 -22.16
CA SER A 132 -2.93 22.63 -21.61
C SER A 132 -4.33 22.87 -21.05
N ARG A 133 -4.42 23.12 -19.74
CA ARG A 133 -5.68 23.36 -19.03
C ARG A 133 -5.54 24.58 -18.11
N GLY A 134 -6.40 25.58 -18.32
CA GLY A 134 -6.43 26.78 -17.47
C GLY A 134 -5.11 27.54 -17.39
N GLY A 135 -4.29 27.52 -18.45
CA GLY A 135 -2.96 28.15 -18.46
C GLY A 135 -1.84 27.30 -17.85
N PHE A 136 -2.15 26.10 -17.35
CA PHE A 136 -1.18 25.11 -16.86
C PHE A 136 -0.99 23.97 -17.87
N ILE A 137 0.16 23.31 -17.83
CA ILE A 137 0.44 22.06 -18.53
C ILE A 137 0.31 20.92 -17.52
N LEU A 138 -0.76 20.15 -17.61
CA LEU A 138 -1.13 19.12 -16.62
C LEU A 138 -1.29 17.76 -17.29
N PRO A 139 -1.13 16.64 -16.56
CA PRO A 139 -1.40 15.33 -17.10
C PRO A 139 -2.92 15.13 -17.27
N ALA A 140 -3.36 14.88 -18.50
CA ALA A 140 -4.73 14.47 -18.82
C ALA A 140 -4.98 12.99 -18.47
N SER A 141 -3.98 12.15 -18.70
CA SER A 141 -4.00 10.74 -18.30
C SER A 141 -2.58 10.20 -18.16
N VAL A 142 -2.44 9.15 -17.35
CA VAL A 142 -1.20 8.41 -17.20
C VAL A 142 -1.52 6.92 -17.33
N MET A 143 -0.94 6.27 -18.35
CA MET A 143 -1.31 4.90 -18.70
C MET A 143 -0.08 3.99 -18.72
N ALA A 144 -0.15 2.91 -17.94
CA ALA A 144 0.83 1.82 -18.03
C ALA A 144 0.85 1.24 -19.45
N LYS A 145 2.06 0.95 -19.95
CA LYS A 145 2.29 0.37 -21.27
C LYS A 145 2.94 -0.99 -21.13
N PRO A 146 2.72 -1.91 -22.09
CA PRO A 146 3.41 -3.19 -22.12
C PRO A 146 4.93 -3.00 -22.05
N GLN A 147 5.57 -3.69 -21.11
CA GLN A 147 7.00 -3.47 -20.83
C GLN A 147 7.86 -3.91 -22.01
N GLU A 148 7.44 -4.96 -22.72
CA GLU A 148 8.15 -5.53 -23.88
C GLU A 148 8.33 -4.55 -25.05
N TRP A 149 7.60 -3.43 -25.04
CA TRP A 149 7.78 -2.34 -26.01
C TRP A 149 9.01 -1.48 -25.72
N PHE A 150 9.68 -1.70 -24.60
CA PHE A 150 10.78 -0.86 -24.15
C PHE A 150 12.03 -1.67 -23.85
N ARG A 151 13.18 -1.01 -23.99
CA ARG A 151 14.51 -1.52 -23.63
C ARG A 151 15.33 -0.39 -23.01
N PHE A 152 16.52 -0.73 -22.54
CA PHE A 152 17.48 0.25 -22.01
C PHE A 152 18.73 0.27 -22.87
N ASP A 153 19.36 1.44 -23.01
CA ASP A 153 20.70 1.54 -23.57
C ASP A 153 21.78 1.30 -22.51
N SER A 154 23.05 1.42 -22.92
CA SER A 154 24.23 1.28 -22.05
C SER A 154 24.29 2.28 -20.89
N ASP A 155 23.57 3.40 -20.99
CA ASP A 155 23.49 4.43 -19.95
C ASP A 155 22.24 4.26 -19.07
N GLY A 156 21.48 3.19 -19.28
CA GLY A 156 20.25 2.90 -18.56
C GLY A 156 19.09 3.82 -18.93
N ARG A 157 19.14 4.49 -20.09
CA ARG A 157 18.05 5.33 -20.61
C ARG A 157 17.03 4.48 -21.34
N LEU A 158 15.76 4.86 -21.21
CA LEU A 158 14.63 4.13 -21.79
C LEU A 158 14.55 4.36 -23.31
N LEU A 159 14.46 3.27 -24.05
CA LEU A 159 14.26 3.22 -25.49
C LEU A 159 12.89 2.61 -25.80
N PHE A 160 12.13 3.24 -26.68
CA PHE A 160 10.92 2.68 -27.25
C PHE A 160 11.25 1.85 -28.50
N MET A 161 10.87 0.58 -28.51
CA MET A 161 11.10 -0.36 -29.61
C MET A 161 10.00 -0.21 -30.67
N ALA A 162 10.01 0.93 -31.37
CA ALA A 162 9.11 1.19 -32.48
C ALA A 162 9.29 0.15 -33.61
N LEU A 163 8.18 -0.24 -34.25
CA LEU A 163 8.21 -1.17 -35.38
C LEU A 163 9.13 -0.61 -36.49
N GLY A 164 10.10 -1.41 -36.92
CA GLY A 164 11.08 -1.01 -37.93
C GLY A 164 12.33 -0.30 -37.37
N SER A 165 12.40 -0.01 -36.07
CA SER A 165 13.63 0.46 -35.41
C SER A 165 14.32 -0.69 -34.66
N ALA A 166 15.40 -1.23 -35.24
CA ALA A 166 16.18 -2.28 -34.59
C ALA A 166 16.89 -1.80 -33.31
N ASN A 167 17.26 -0.52 -33.26
CA ASN A 167 17.99 0.07 -32.14
C ASN A 167 17.06 0.75 -31.11
N GLY A 168 15.75 0.77 -31.35
CA GLY A 168 14.81 1.56 -30.55
C GLY A 168 14.95 3.06 -30.78
N VAL A 169 14.14 3.85 -30.09
CA VAL A 169 14.13 5.32 -30.16
C VAL A 169 14.18 5.87 -28.73
N PRO A 170 15.11 6.77 -28.40
CA PRO A 170 15.11 7.45 -27.10
C PRO A 170 13.79 8.16 -26.85
N VAL A 171 13.22 7.96 -25.66
CA VAL A 171 11.95 8.59 -25.32
C VAL A 171 12.12 10.07 -24.96
N PRO A 172 11.16 10.95 -25.28
CA PRO A 172 11.24 12.35 -24.89
C PRO A 172 11.27 12.53 -23.35
N PRO A 173 11.98 13.55 -22.83
CA PRO A 173 11.93 13.88 -21.41
C PRO A 173 10.50 14.14 -20.93
N LYS A 174 10.21 13.80 -19.67
CA LYS A 174 8.90 13.99 -19.02
C LYS A 174 7.72 13.29 -19.71
N LYS A 175 7.98 12.30 -20.57
CA LYS A 175 6.93 11.58 -21.32
C LYS A 175 6.55 10.23 -20.71
N PHE A 176 7.50 9.53 -20.08
CA PHE A 176 7.28 8.19 -19.52
C PHE A 176 7.82 8.10 -18.10
N LEU A 177 6.95 7.75 -17.15
CA LEU A 177 7.35 7.32 -15.81
C LEU A 177 7.93 5.92 -15.88
N LEU A 178 8.93 5.67 -15.03
CA LEU A 178 9.64 4.41 -14.99
C LEU A 178 9.79 3.95 -13.53
N ALA A 179 9.14 2.84 -13.20
CA ALA A 179 9.36 2.10 -11.96
C ALA A 179 10.35 0.96 -12.22
N ARG A 180 11.26 0.70 -11.29
CA ARG A 180 12.26 -0.36 -11.38
C ARG A 180 12.51 -0.98 -10.01
N GLN A 181 12.43 -2.31 -9.93
CA GLN A 181 12.75 -3.07 -8.74
C GLN A 181 14.24 -3.40 -8.73
N ASP A 182 14.99 -2.95 -7.72
CA ASP A 182 16.40 -3.30 -7.51
C ASP A 182 17.30 -3.14 -8.76
N ALA A 183 17.04 -2.12 -9.58
CA ALA A 183 17.84 -1.86 -10.77
C ALA A 183 19.26 -1.43 -10.39
N THR A 184 20.22 -1.94 -11.16
CA THR A 184 21.64 -1.63 -11.02
C THR A 184 22.20 -1.13 -12.34
N VAL A 185 23.43 -0.60 -12.31
CA VAL A 185 24.13 -0.16 -13.53
C VAL A 185 24.28 -1.30 -14.55
N THR A 186 24.45 -2.54 -14.07
CA THR A 186 24.57 -3.73 -14.93
C THR A 186 23.24 -4.39 -15.28
N ASN A 187 22.16 -4.03 -14.56
CA ASN A 187 20.81 -4.48 -14.81
C ASN A 187 19.80 -3.33 -14.72
N PRO A 188 19.72 -2.48 -15.76
CA PRO A 188 18.77 -1.37 -15.79
C PRO A 188 17.31 -1.82 -15.89
N TYR A 189 17.06 -3.09 -16.23
CA TYR A 189 15.73 -3.70 -16.27
C TYR A 189 15.16 -4.00 -14.88
N GLY A 190 16.00 -3.99 -13.83
CA GLY A 190 15.58 -4.44 -12.51
C GLY A 190 15.49 -5.95 -12.37
N MET A 191 15.24 -6.41 -11.15
CA MET A 191 15.12 -7.82 -10.79
C MET A 191 13.64 -8.21 -10.73
N ALA A 192 13.23 -9.18 -11.55
CA ALA A 192 11.85 -9.66 -11.57
C ALA A 192 11.59 -10.71 -10.48
N ASP A 193 10.60 -10.51 -9.60
CA ASP A 193 10.22 -11.55 -8.62
C ASP A 193 9.70 -12.83 -9.29
N LEU A 194 9.11 -12.73 -10.49
CA LEU A 194 8.67 -13.91 -11.24
C LEU A 194 9.84 -14.77 -11.74
N ALA A 195 11.05 -14.21 -11.89
CA ALA A 195 12.24 -15.00 -12.18
C ALA A 195 12.55 -15.99 -11.06
N ARG A 196 12.34 -15.58 -9.79
CA ARG A 196 12.51 -16.45 -8.60
C ARG A 196 11.46 -17.56 -8.57
N CYS A 197 10.25 -17.25 -9.04
CA CYS A 197 9.13 -18.19 -9.06
C CYS A 197 9.16 -19.20 -10.22
N PHE A 198 10.01 -18.98 -11.24
CA PHE A 198 9.96 -19.71 -12.50
C PHE A 198 10.15 -21.23 -12.32
N TRP A 199 11.17 -21.64 -11.57
CA TRP A 199 11.49 -23.07 -11.39
C TRP A 199 10.44 -23.79 -10.54
N PRO A 200 10.06 -23.30 -9.34
CA PRO A 200 8.98 -23.90 -8.57
C PRO A 200 7.66 -23.98 -9.37
N TYR A 201 7.32 -22.95 -10.15
CA TYR A 201 6.16 -22.97 -11.04
C TYR A 201 6.26 -24.08 -12.09
N THR A 202 7.39 -24.17 -12.78
CA THR A 202 7.63 -25.15 -13.85
C THR A 202 7.57 -26.58 -13.30
N PHE A 203 8.22 -26.83 -12.16
CA PHE A 203 8.21 -28.12 -11.50
C PHE A 203 6.84 -28.50 -10.94
N LYS A 204 6.09 -27.55 -10.37
CA LYS A 204 4.70 -27.77 -9.95
C LYS A 204 3.82 -28.17 -11.13
N LYS A 205 3.90 -27.46 -12.25
CA LYS A 205 3.12 -27.74 -13.45
C LYS A 205 3.46 -29.12 -14.03
N GLY A 206 4.74 -29.49 -14.05
CA GLY A 206 5.18 -30.83 -14.44
C GLY A 206 4.74 -31.91 -13.45
N GLY A 207 4.86 -31.63 -12.15
CA GLY A 207 4.47 -32.52 -11.05
C GLY A 207 2.98 -32.86 -11.08
N LEU A 208 2.10 -31.88 -11.37
CA LEU A 208 0.67 -32.10 -11.52
C LEU A 208 0.34 -33.06 -12.67
N LYS A 209 1.09 -33.00 -13.77
CA LYS A 209 0.94 -33.95 -14.88
C LYS A 209 1.30 -35.37 -14.44
N PHE A 210 2.42 -35.54 -13.74
CA PHE A 210 2.83 -36.85 -13.21
C PHE A 210 1.86 -37.37 -12.15
N TRP A 211 1.33 -36.48 -11.30
CA TRP A 211 0.30 -36.81 -10.33
C TRP A 211 -0.97 -37.33 -11.00
N LEU A 212 -1.45 -36.65 -12.04
CA LEU A 212 -2.63 -37.09 -12.79
C LEU A 212 -2.40 -38.47 -13.43
N GLN A 213 -1.23 -38.69 -14.04
CA GLN A 213 -0.86 -39.98 -14.60
C GLN A 213 -0.75 -41.08 -13.54
N PHE A 214 -0.26 -40.74 -12.35
CA PHE A 214 -0.22 -41.66 -11.21
C PHE A 214 -1.63 -42.05 -10.77
N VAL A 215 -2.52 -41.07 -10.57
CA VAL A 215 -3.92 -41.30 -10.19
C VAL A 215 -4.65 -42.12 -11.26
N GLU A 216 -4.43 -41.85 -12.54
CA GLU A 216 -5.03 -42.63 -13.63
C GLU A 216 -4.52 -44.09 -13.63
N LYS A 217 -3.21 -44.28 -13.49
CA LYS A 217 -2.57 -45.60 -13.56
C LYS A 217 -2.88 -46.49 -12.36
N TYR A 218 -3.06 -45.90 -11.17
CA TYR A 218 -3.19 -46.64 -9.91
C TYR A 218 -4.55 -46.44 -9.22
N GLY A 219 -5.39 -45.54 -9.72
CA GLY A 219 -6.76 -45.33 -9.23
C GLY A 219 -7.75 -46.38 -9.72
N SER A 220 -7.39 -47.18 -10.72
CA SER A 220 -8.21 -48.30 -11.22
C SER A 220 -7.52 -49.65 -11.00
N PRO A 221 -8.26 -50.70 -10.61
CA PRO A 221 -7.70 -52.03 -10.47
C PRO A 221 -7.24 -52.56 -11.83
N LYS A 222 -6.08 -53.23 -11.86
CA LYS A 222 -5.63 -53.96 -13.04
C LYS A 222 -6.29 -55.33 -13.05
N LEU A 223 -7.21 -55.53 -13.98
CA LEU A 223 -7.87 -56.82 -14.19
C LEU A 223 -7.06 -57.65 -15.18
N VAL A 224 -6.83 -58.91 -14.83
CA VAL A 224 -6.21 -59.90 -15.73
C VAL A 224 -7.19 -61.05 -15.91
N GLY A 225 -7.72 -61.19 -17.13
CA GLY A 225 -8.48 -62.37 -17.54
C GLY A 225 -7.53 -63.49 -17.92
N LYS A 226 -7.70 -64.66 -17.29
CA LYS A 226 -6.98 -65.88 -17.65
C LYS A 226 -7.92 -66.80 -18.41
N PHE A 227 -7.41 -67.38 -19.49
CA PHE A 227 -8.09 -68.36 -20.33
C PHE A 227 -7.12 -69.47 -20.72
N ASP A 228 -7.65 -70.62 -21.15
CA ASP A 228 -6.86 -71.77 -21.55
C ASP A 228 -6.21 -71.61 -22.94
N ARG A 229 -5.08 -72.30 -23.18
CA ARG A 229 -4.39 -72.22 -24.47
C ARG A 229 -5.23 -72.65 -25.68
N ASN A 230 -6.31 -73.40 -25.45
CA ASN A 230 -7.21 -73.89 -26.49
C ASN A 230 -8.44 -72.97 -26.72
N THR A 231 -8.60 -71.89 -25.96
CA THR A 231 -9.72 -70.94 -26.08
C THR A 231 -9.66 -70.21 -27.43
N SER A 232 -10.80 -70.11 -28.10
CA SER A 232 -10.88 -69.48 -29.43
C SER A 232 -10.62 -67.98 -29.36
N GLU A 233 -10.11 -67.37 -30.44
CA GLU A 233 -9.86 -65.91 -30.50
C GLU A 233 -11.14 -65.10 -30.20
N LYS A 234 -12.30 -65.58 -30.66
CA LYS A 234 -13.60 -64.94 -30.42
C LYS A 234 -13.94 -64.88 -28.93
N GLU A 235 -13.75 -65.98 -28.20
CA GLU A 235 -14.00 -66.03 -26.76
C GLU A 235 -13.01 -65.15 -25.97
N GLN A 236 -11.77 -65.00 -26.46
CA GLN A 236 -10.79 -64.08 -25.87
C GLN A 236 -11.23 -62.61 -26.05
N GLU A 237 -11.75 -62.25 -27.23
CA GLU A 237 -12.30 -60.92 -27.50
C GLU A 237 -13.54 -60.61 -26.66
N ASP A 238 -14.45 -61.58 -26.52
CA ASP A 238 -15.65 -61.47 -25.68
C ASP A 238 -15.26 -61.26 -24.19
N LEU A 239 -14.26 -61.99 -23.69
CA LEU A 239 -13.72 -61.80 -22.34
C LEU A 239 -13.06 -60.42 -22.17
N LEU A 240 -12.31 -59.95 -23.16
CA LEU A 240 -11.72 -58.60 -23.14
C LEU A 240 -12.80 -57.51 -23.14
N ALA A 241 -13.87 -57.69 -23.91
CA ALA A 241 -15.02 -56.77 -23.92
C ALA A 241 -15.72 -56.73 -22.56
N LEU A 242 -15.93 -57.88 -21.92
CA LEU A 242 -16.47 -57.99 -20.56
C LEU A 242 -15.57 -57.34 -19.51
N LEU A 243 -14.25 -57.49 -19.63
CA LEU A 243 -13.30 -56.82 -18.73
C LEU A 243 -13.33 -55.29 -18.89
N LYS A 244 -13.46 -54.80 -20.13
CA LYS A 244 -13.59 -53.35 -20.41
C LYS A 244 -14.89 -52.78 -19.84
N SER A 245 -16.02 -53.49 -19.93
CA SER A 245 -17.27 -53.06 -19.29
C SER A 245 -17.18 -53.13 -17.77
N CYS A 246 -16.48 -54.13 -17.21
CA CYS A 246 -16.29 -54.28 -15.76
C CYS A 246 -15.53 -53.09 -15.14
N VAL A 247 -14.59 -52.47 -15.86
CA VAL A 247 -13.89 -51.25 -15.39
C VAL A 247 -14.87 -50.09 -15.15
N GLN A 248 -15.99 -50.04 -15.88
CA GLN A 248 -17.02 -49.00 -15.75
C GLN A 248 -18.14 -49.40 -14.77
N ASP A 249 -18.65 -50.63 -14.87
CA ASP A 249 -19.87 -51.08 -14.18
C ASP A 249 -19.61 -51.92 -12.91
N ALA A 250 -18.35 -52.29 -12.66
CA ALA A 250 -17.88 -53.07 -11.49
C ALA A 250 -18.57 -54.44 -11.27
N VAL A 251 -19.24 -54.99 -12.29
CA VAL A 251 -19.91 -56.30 -12.25
C VAL A 251 -19.58 -57.09 -13.52
N MET A 252 -19.25 -58.38 -13.37
CA MET A 252 -19.04 -59.28 -14.50
C MET A 252 -19.47 -60.73 -14.17
N VAL A 253 -19.88 -61.46 -15.20
CA VAL A 253 -20.19 -62.90 -15.13
C VAL A 253 -19.20 -63.63 -16.01
N ILE A 254 -18.50 -64.61 -15.45
CA ILE A 254 -17.54 -65.46 -16.17
C ILE A 254 -17.87 -66.94 -15.95
N PRO A 255 -17.61 -67.81 -16.94
CA PRO A 255 -17.64 -69.26 -16.77
C PRO A 255 -16.69 -69.73 -15.66
N ASP A 256 -17.03 -70.83 -14.96
CA ASP A 256 -16.31 -71.32 -13.77
C ASP A 256 -14.89 -71.87 -14.08
N ASP A 257 -14.61 -72.17 -15.34
CA ASP A 257 -13.30 -72.56 -15.86
C ASP A 257 -12.39 -71.36 -16.21
N ASN A 258 -12.93 -70.14 -16.24
CA ASN A 258 -12.17 -68.90 -16.41
C ASN A 258 -12.03 -68.16 -15.07
N SER A 259 -10.91 -67.47 -14.90
CA SER A 259 -10.67 -66.67 -13.69
C SER A 259 -10.23 -65.26 -14.02
N VAL A 260 -10.69 -64.32 -13.21
CA VAL A 260 -10.27 -62.92 -13.25
C VAL A 260 -9.51 -62.62 -11.97
N GLU A 261 -8.24 -62.27 -12.13
CA GLU A 261 -7.40 -61.85 -11.02
C GLU A 261 -7.27 -60.34 -11.01
N ILE A 262 -7.47 -59.76 -9.82
CA ILE A 262 -7.10 -58.38 -9.56
C ILE A 262 -5.61 -58.40 -9.20
N LEU A 263 -4.77 -57.83 -10.06
CA LEU A 263 -3.37 -57.59 -9.71
C LEU A 263 -3.33 -56.48 -8.67
N ARG A 264 -3.30 -56.90 -7.39
CA ARG A 264 -3.11 -55.98 -6.26
C ARG A 264 -1.66 -55.53 -6.28
N GLN A 265 -1.48 -54.22 -6.34
CA GLN A 265 -0.21 -53.59 -6.07
C GLN A 265 -0.12 -53.32 -4.57
N ASP A 266 1.08 -53.34 -3.99
CA ASP A 266 1.28 -53.11 -2.56
C ASP A 266 0.75 -51.72 -2.17
N GLY A 267 -0.33 -51.68 -1.38
CA GLY A 267 -1.01 -50.46 -0.99
C GLY A 267 -0.14 -49.51 -0.16
N SER A 268 0.85 -50.04 0.57
CA SER A 268 1.79 -49.21 1.34
C SER A 268 2.71 -48.39 0.42
N SER A 269 3.17 -49.00 -0.68
CA SER A 269 4.02 -48.35 -1.69
C SER A 269 3.27 -47.26 -2.47
N LEU A 270 1.96 -47.45 -2.71
CA LEU A 270 1.12 -46.48 -3.39
C LEU A 270 0.80 -45.26 -2.52
N SER A 271 0.50 -45.46 -1.23
CA SER A 271 0.29 -44.36 -0.27
C SER A 271 1.54 -43.50 -0.14
N GLY A 272 2.70 -44.12 0.06
CA GLY A 272 3.96 -43.38 0.17
C GLY A 272 4.32 -42.60 -1.10
N ALA A 273 4.09 -43.17 -2.28
CA ALA A 273 4.27 -42.45 -3.54
C ALA A 273 3.29 -41.28 -3.66
N ALA A 274 2.03 -41.47 -3.23
CA ALA A 274 1.01 -40.44 -3.23
C ALA A 274 1.45 -39.23 -2.37
N GLU A 275 1.80 -39.50 -1.11
CA GLU A 275 2.26 -38.49 -0.15
C GLU A 275 3.50 -37.73 -0.64
N ASN A 276 4.46 -38.41 -1.27
CA ASN A 276 5.68 -37.79 -1.78
C ASN A 276 5.43 -36.75 -2.88
N TYR A 277 4.52 -37.02 -3.82
CA TYR A 277 4.17 -36.03 -4.85
C TYR A 277 3.38 -34.86 -4.25
N GLU A 278 2.47 -35.12 -3.31
CA GLU A 278 1.75 -34.03 -2.64
C GLU A 278 2.74 -33.13 -1.88
N ALA A 279 3.67 -33.72 -1.12
CA ALA A 279 4.73 -32.99 -0.42
C ALA A 279 5.60 -32.17 -1.38
N PHE A 280 5.95 -32.73 -2.54
CA PHE A 280 6.69 -32.01 -3.58
C PHE A 280 5.90 -30.82 -4.14
N LEU A 281 4.62 -31.01 -4.46
CA LEU A 281 3.76 -29.93 -4.93
C LEU A 281 3.56 -28.84 -3.86
N ARG A 282 3.45 -29.23 -2.59
CA ARG A 282 3.37 -28.31 -1.45
C ARG A 282 4.65 -27.50 -1.30
N HIS A 283 5.82 -28.14 -1.38
CA HIS A 283 7.11 -27.45 -1.35
C HIS A 283 7.21 -26.42 -2.48
N CYS A 284 6.86 -26.79 -3.73
CA CYS A 284 6.86 -25.83 -4.84
C CYS A 284 5.90 -24.65 -4.63
N ARG A 285 4.73 -24.88 -4.02
CA ARG A 285 3.80 -23.79 -3.67
C ARG A 285 4.35 -22.89 -2.58
N SER A 286 5.01 -23.47 -1.58
CA SER A 286 5.64 -22.76 -0.46
C SER A 286 6.74 -21.82 -0.95
N GLU A 287 7.64 -22.30 -1.81
CA GLU A 287 8.70 -21.49 -2.43
C GLU A 287 8.13 -20.28 -3.19
N ILE A 288 7.02 -20.46 -3.93
CA ILE A 288 6.34 -19.35 -4.63
C ILE A 288 5.73 -18.37 -3.62
N SER A 289 5.09 -18.86 -2.55
CA SER A 289 4.50 -18.01 -1.51
C SER A 289 5.57 -17.17 -0.81
N ILE A 290 6.69 -17.78 -0.43
CA ILE A 290 7.82 -17.10 0.22
C ILE A 290 8.44 -16.08 -0.74
N ALA A 291 8.65 -16.44 -2.01
CA ALA A 291 9.23 -15.52 -2.98
C ALA A 291 8.36 -14.28 -3.24
N LEU A 292 7.02 -14.42 -3.21
CA LEU A 292 6.10 -13.32 -3.51
C LEU A 292 5.64 -12.55 -2.29
N LEU A 293 5.39 -13.20 -1.15
CA LEU A 293 4.81 -12.59 0.06
C LEU A 293 5.75 -12.63 1.27
N GLY A 294 6.91 -13.27 1.15
CA GLY A 294 7.87 -13.45 2.25
C GLY A 294 7.51 -14.55 3.25
N GLN A 295 6.32 -15.14 3.12
CA GLN A 295 5.80 -16.17 4.03
C GLN A 295 4.96 -17.22 3.30
N ASP A 296 4.81 -18.40 3.89
CA ASP A 296 3.84 -19.41 3.48
C ASP A 296 2.81 -19.66 4.58
N GLN A 297 1.61 -19.09 4.38
CA GLN A 297 0.50 -19.21 5.32
C GLN A 297 0.07 -20.66 5.58
N THR A 298 0.31 -21.59 4.64
CA THR A 298 -0.06 -23.01 4.84
C THR A 298 0.90 -23.73 5.76
N THR A 299 2.16 -23.31 5.81
CA THR A 299 3.16 -23.86 6.73
C THR A 299 3.05 -23.23 8.11
N GLU A 300 2.65 -21.96 8.20
CA GLU A 300 2.51 -21.26 9.49
C GLU A 300 1.17 -21.53 10.22
N ALA A 301 0.12 -21.97 9.52
CA ALA A 301 -1.16 -22.32 10.16
C ALA A 301 -1.02 -23.48 11.17
N ASP A 302 -0.01 -24.34 11.00
CA ASP A 302 0.32 -25.42 11.94
C ASP A 302 1.23 -24.95 13.11
N THR A 303 1.52 -23.64 13.21
CA THR A 303 2.47 -23.06 14.18
C THR A 303 1.83 -22.02 15.11
N ASN A 304 2.47 -21.75 16.26
CA ASN A 304 1.95 -20.86 17.30
C ASN A 304 1.71 -19.42 16.78
N HIS A 305 0.75 -18.70 17.40
CA HIS A 305 0.35 -17.32 17.05
C HIS A 305 1.51 -16.34 16.79
N ALA A 306 2.65 -16.48 17.47
CA ALA A 306 3.80 -15.61 17.27
C ALA A 306 4.45 -15.74 15.87
N SER A 307 4.42 -16.92 15.24
CA SER A 307 4.97 -17.11 13.89
C SER A 307 4.09 -16.42 12.84
N ALA A 308 2.77 -16.56 12.97
CA ALA A 308 1.81 -15.93 12.07
C ALA A 308 1.89 -14.40 12.08
N THR A 309 2.15 -13.78 13.23
CA THR A 309 2.37 -12.33 13.32
C THR A 309 3.66 -11.91 12.60
N ALA A 310 4.77 -12.64 12.80
CA ALA A 310 6.03 -12.35 12.12
C ALA A 310 5.91 -12.49 10.60
N GLY A 311 5.17 -13.50 10.10
CA GLY A 311 4.89 -13.64 8.66
C GLY A 311 4.13 -12.45 8.10
N LEU A 312 3.12 -11.93 8.82
CA LEU A 312 2.36 -10.74 8.42
C LEU A 312 3.24 -9.48 8.37
N GLU A 313 4.16 -9.30 9.32
CA GLU A 313 5.12 -8.19 9.32
C GLU A 313 5.99 -8.22 8.04
N VAL A 314 6.53 -9.38 7.67
CA VAL A 314 7.34 -9.52 6.44
C VAL A 314 6.52 -9.20 5.19
N THR A 315 5.25 -9.61 5.13
CA THR A 315 4.37 -9.21 4.02
C THR A 315 4.13 -7.71 3.98
N GLY A 316 4.03 -7.05 5.13
CA GLY A 316 3.97 -5.60 5.27
C GLY A 316 5.23 -4.92 4.74
N ASP A 317 6.41 -5.38 5.15
CA ASP A 317 7.70 -4.85 4.68
C ASP A 317 7.83 -4.92 3.15
N ILE A 318 7.39 -6.02 2.55
CA ILE A 318 7.38 -6.20 1.10
C ILE A 318 6.40 -5.22 0.43
N ARG A 319 5.19 -5.06 0.99
CA ARG A 319 4.21 -4.07 0.51
C ARG A 319 4.80 -2.66 0.55
N ASP A 320 5.47 -2.30 1.64
CA ASP A 320 6.01 -0.96 1.84
C ASP A 320 7.21 -0.68 0.93
N ALA A 321 8.04 -1.69 0.67
CA ALA A 321 9.09 -1.64 -0.34
C ALA A 321 8.52 -1.40 -1.75
N ASP A 322 7.46 -2.14 -2.13
CA ASP A 322 6.75 -1.95 -3.39
C ASP A 322 6.13 -0.54 -3.48
N ALA A 323 5.49 -0.09 -2.40
CA ALA A 323 4.89 1.24 -2.30
C ALA A 323 5.96 2.33 -2.44
N GLY A 324 7.13 2.16 -1.83
CA GLY A 324 8.27 3.06 -1.96
C GLY A 324 8.74 3.22 -3.41
N MET A 325 8.85 2.12 -4.15
CA MET A 325 9.21 2.12 -5.58
C MET A 325 8.16 2.86 -6.43
N VAL A 326 6.87 2.58 -6.21
CA VAL A 326 5.77 3.26 -6.92
C VAL A 326 5.76 4.75 -6.59
N ARG A 327 5.88 5.10 -5.29
CA ARG A 327 5.94 6.46 -4.79
C ARG A 327 7.07 7.25 -5.45
N GLN A 328 8.26 6.67 -5.61
CA GLN A 328 9.39 7.34 -6.26
C GLN A 328 9.07 7.72 -7.72
N SER A 329 8.36 6.84 -8.43
CA SER A 329 7.94 7.07 -9.81
C SER A 329 6.87 8.15 -9.88
N ILE A 330 5.86 8.12 -9.00
CA ILE A 330 4.82 9.14 -8.96
C ILE A 330 5.37 10.50 -8.50
N GLN A 331 6.34 10.52 -7.58
CA GLN A 331 7.04 11.73 -7.17
C GLN A 331 7.76 12.41 -8.34
N GLU A 332 8.24 11.64 -9.32
CA GLU A 332 8.81 12.19 -10.56
C GLU A 332 7.74 12.93 -11.38
N LEU A 333 6.51 12.42 -11.44
CA LEU A 333 5.39 13.13 -12.07
C LEU A 333 5.12 14.46 -11.34
N VAL A 334 5.13 14.46 -10.01
CA VAL A 334 4.98 15.68 -9.21
C VAL A 334 6.08 16.69 -9.56
N ARG A 335 7.35 16.25 -9.62
CA ARG A 335 8.48 17.10 -10.04
C ARG A 335 8.24 17.69 -11.44
N TRP A 336 7.73 16.91 -12.39
CA TRP A 336 7.46 17.39 -13.74
C TRP A 336 6.35 18.44 -13.79
N ILE A 337 5.25 18.22 -13.07
CA ILE A 337 4.15 19.18 -12.96
C ILE A 337 4.68 20.49 -12.40
N VAL A 338 5.43 20.46 -11.29
CA VAL A 338 5.99 21.67 -10.68
C VAL A 338 6.97 22.36 -11.62
N ALA A 339 7.88 21.62 -12.24
CA ALA A 339 8.88 22.18 -13.15
C ALA A 339 8.25 22.85 -14.39
N LEU A 340 7.15 22.31 -14.92
CA LEU A 340 6.47 22.84 -16.10
C LEU A 340 5.60 24.06 -15.79
N ASN A 341 5.07 24.18 -14.57
CA ASN A 341 4.05 25.18 -14.23
C ASN A 341 4.52 26.28 -13.28
N VAL A 342 5.48 25.97 -12.40
CA VAL A 342 5.99 26.90 -11.38
C VAL A 342 7.45 27.27 -11.67
N GLY A 343 8.24 26.31 -12.10
CA GLY A 343 9.65 26.48 -12.47
C GLY A 343 10.53 25.34 -11.97
N PRO A 344 11.70 25.12 -12.60
CA PRO A 344 12.57 23.98 -12.30
C PRO A 344 13.17 24.00 -10.89
N ASP A 345 13.34 25.19 -10.30
CA ASP A 345 13.96 25.38 -8.98
C ASP A 345 12.92 25.55 -7.85
N ALA A 346 11.63 25.34 -8.13
CA ALA A 346 10.59 25.49 -7.13
C ALA A 346 10.57 24.31 -6.16
N ASP A 347 10.27 24.59 -4.88
CA ASP A 347 10.06 23.56 -3.87
C ASP A 347 8.91 22.62 -4.29
N VAL A 348 9.20 21.31 -4.27
CA VAL A 348 8.31 20.25 -4.75
C VAL A 348 7.63 19.60 -3.54
N PRO A 349 6.29 19.45 -3.54
CA PRO A 349 5.61 18.72 -2.48
C PRO A 349 5.85 17.20 -2.60
N GLU A 350 5.63 16.48 -1.51
CA GLU A 350 5.89 15.04 -1.43
C GLU A 350 4.60 14.23 -1.65
N PHE A 351 4.65 13.25 -2.54
CA PHE A 351 3.59 12.26 -2.70
C PHE A 351 3.80 11.15 -1.68
N VAL A 352 2.76 10.84 -0.91
CA VAL A 352 2.80 9.87 0.18
C VAL A 352 1.73 8.80 -0.03
N LEU A 353 2.14 7.54 0.19
CA LEU A 353 1.26 6.38 0.33
C LEU A 353 1.28 5.97 1.81
N PHE A 354 0.12 5.81 2.43
CA PHE A 354 0.00 5.52 3.87
C PHE A 354 -1.20 4.63 4.17
N GLU A 355 -1.19 3.94 5.31
CA GLU A 355 -2.35 3.18 5.77
C GLU A 355 -3.38 4.07 6.46
N GLN A 356 -4.67 3.76 6.32
CA GLN A 356 -5.72 4.54 6.96
C GLN A 356 -5.60 4.54 8.49
N GLU A 357 -5.18 3.42 9.09
CA GLU A 357 -4.90 3.32 10.53
C GLU A 357 -3.72 4.21 10.96
N ASP A 358 -2.67 4.27 10.14
CA ASP A 358 -1.53 5.18 10.38
C ASP A 358 -1.97 6.63 10.33
N ALA A 359 -2.87 7.01 9.42
CA ALA A 359 -3.41 8.37 9.40
C ALA A 359 -4.25 8.71 10.64
N VAL A 360 -5.00 7.76 11.19
CA VAL A 360 -5.70 7.97 12.47
C VAL A 360 -4.69 8.11 13.60
N ALA A 361 -3.66 7.27 13.64
CA ALA A 361 -2.60 7.35 14.65
C ALA A 361 -1.79 8.66 14.54
N GLU A 362 -1.46 9.12 13.33
CA GLU A 362 -0.80 10.39 13.06
C GLU A 362 -1.71 11.57 13.46
N ALA A 363 -2.99 11.55 13.07
CA ALA A 363 -3.96 12.58 13.46
C ALA A 363 -4.15 12.65 14.98
N GLU A 364 -4.20 11.49 15.66
CA GLU A 364 -4.21 11.43 17.12
C GLU A 364 -2.91 11.96 17.74
N ALA A 365 -1.76 11.63 17.17
CA ALA A 365 -0.46 12.10 17.64
C ALA A 365 -0.34 13.63 17.49
N ASP A 366 -0.82 14.18 16.37
CA ASP A 366 -0.83 15.61 16.12
C ASP A 366 -1.87 16.34 16.98
N ALA A 367 -3.04 15.74 17.22
CA ALA A 367 -4.00 16.25 18.20
C ALA A 367 -3.42 16.25 19.62
N LYS A 368 -2.68 15.21 20.01
CA LYS A 368 -1.96 15.12 21.31
C LYS A 368 -0.86 16.17 21.40
N LYS A 369 -0.10 16.42 20.33
CA LYS A 369 0.90 17.51 20.27
C LYS A 369 0.23 18.88 20.40
N ALA A 370 -0.82 19.15 19.63
CA ALA A 370 -1.55 20.41 19.68
C ALA A 370 -2.17 20.67 21.06
N ALA A 371 -2.76 19.64 21.68
CA ALA A 371 -3.30 19.72 23.03
C ALA A 371 -2.20 19.99 24.08
N ARG A 372 -1.05 19.33 23.96
CA ARG A 372 0.12 19.59 24.81
C ARG A 372 0.61 21.03 24.66
N ASP A 373 0.74 21.51 23.43
CA ASP A 373 1.26 22.85 23.16
C ASP A 373 0.29 23.94 23.67
N LYS A 374 -1.03 23.71 23.55
CA LYS A 374 -2.07 24.56 24.16
C LYS A 374 -2.00 24.55 25.69
N ALA A 375 -1.89 23.37 26.31
CA ALA A 375 -1.78 23.24 27.76
C ALA A 375 -0.51 23.92 28.30
N VAL A 376 0.62 23.78 27.59
CA VAL A 376 1.88 24.47 27.93
C VAL A 376 1.69 25.98 27.84
N ALA A 377 1.02 26.50 26.81
CA ALA A 377 0.76 27.93 26.65
C ALA A 377 -0.15 28.50 27.77
N GLU A 378 -1.20 27.78 28.15
CA GLU A 378 -2.14 28.18 29.22
C GLU A 378 -1.50 28.13 30.62
N LEU A 379 -0.64 27.15 30.87
CA LEU A 379 0.02 26.99 32.17
C LEU A 379 1.26 27.88 32.32
N ARG A 380 1.79 28.40 31.20
CA ARG A 380 2.99 29.24 31.16
C ARG A 380 2.98 30.45 32.10
N PRO A 381 1.87 31.17 32.31
CA PRO A 381 1.82 32.27 33.27
C PRO A 381 1.94 31.85 34.75
N HIS A 382 1.67 30.58 35.06
CA HIS A 382 1.54 30.08 36.43
C HIS A 382 2.73 29.26 36.92
N TYR A 383 3.58 28.78 36.01
CA TYR A 383 4.69 27.88 36.32
C TYR A 383 5.99 28.37 35.66
N SER A 384 7.13 27.98 36.22
CA SER A 384 8.42 28.30 35.61
C SER A 384 8.63 27.53 34.31
N ASP A 385 9.34 28.14 33.36
CA ASP A 385 9.70 27.50 32.09
C ASP A 385 10.44 26.16 32.34
N SER A 386 11.31 26.10 33.36
CA SER A 386 12.01 24.87 33.77
C SER A 386 11.08 23.75 34.26
N TYR A 387 9.97 24.11 34.93
CA TYR A 387 8.98 23.14 35.39
C TYR A 387 8.17 22.59 34.23
N LEU A 388 7.77 23.44 33.29
CA LEU A 388 7.00 23.04 32.11
C LEU A 388 7.84 22.18 31.14
N GLU A 389 9.10 22.57 30.90
CA GLU A 389 10.03 21.78 30.08
C GLU A 389 10.24 20.38 30.66
N LYS A 390 10.41 20.25 31.98
CA LYS A 390 10.56 18.96 32.65
C LYS A 390 9.27 18.13 32.66
N THR A 391 8.13 18.77 32.97
CA THR A 391 6.83 18.10 33.12
C THR A 391 6.30 17.59 31.79
N TYR A 392 6.47 18.36 30.71
CA TYR A 392 6.03 18.02 29.37
C TYR A 392 7.14 17.46 28.47
N ARG A 393 8.34 17.21 29.04
CA ARG A 393 9.53 16.68 28.35
C ARG A 393 9.90 17.47 27.09
N LEU A 394 9.82 18.79 27.17
CA LEU A 394 10.25 19.67 26.09
C LEU A 394 11.79 19.75 26.07
N PRO A 395 12.41 19.99 24.90
CA PRO A 395 13.83 20.30 24.83
C PRO A 395 14.21 21.49 25.72
N GLN A 396 15.42 21.50 26.26
CA GLN A 396 15.90 22.59 27.10
C GLN A 396 15.97 23.90 26.29
N GLY A 397 15.31 24.95 26.76
CA GLY A 397 15.20 26.23 26.05
C GLY A 397 14.15 26.23 24.91
N ALA A 398 13.22 25.28 24.91
CA ALA A 398 12.14 25.22 23.92
C ALA A 398 11.13 26.38 24.08
N LEU A 399 11.07 26.99 25.26
CA LEU A 399 10.22 28.15 25.54
C LEU A 399 11.00 29.45 25.28
N ARG A 400 10.47 30.33 24.42
CA ARG A 400 11.10 31.63 24.08
C ARG A 400 11.12 32.58 25.28
N GLU A 401 12.14 33.42 25.42
CA GLU A 401 12.18 34.46 26.45
C GLU A 401 10.91 35.33 26.45
N ARG A 402 10.44 35.67 27.65
CA ARG A 402 9.20 36.45 27.84
C ARG A 402 9.45 37.90 27.44
N GLU A 403 8.69 38.43 26.48
CA GLU A 403 8.57 39.87 26.31
C GLU A 403 7.72 40.42 27.47
N GLU A 404 8.32 41.24 28.34
CA GLU A 404 7.61 41.92 29.42
C GLU A 404 6.74 43.04 28.85
N THR A 405 5.43 42.80 28.74
CA THR A 405 4.47 43.89 28.53
C THR A 405 4.28 44.66 29.84
N PRO A 406 4.35 46.01 29.84
CA PRO A 406 4.18 46.81 31.05
C PRO A 406 2.77 46.66 31.66
N PRO A 407 2.60 46.79 32.98
CA PRO A 407 1.28 46.71 33.59
C PRO A 407 0.43 47.93 33.20
N GLU A 408 -0.73 47.69 32.60
CA GLU A 408 -1.77 48.71 32.45
C GLU A 408 -2.42 48.98 33.81
N ASN A 409 -2.34 50.25 34.25
CA ASN A 409 -3.08 50.76 35.41
C ASN A 409 -4.58 50.87 35.04
N PRO A 410 -5.51 50.28 35.81
CA PRO A 410 -6.93 50.51 35.56
C PRO A 410 -7.32 51.90 36.06
N ALA A 411 -7.61 52.81 35.14
CA ALA A 411 -8.20 54.11 35.45
C ALA A 411 -9.69 53.92 35.82
N PHE A 412 -10.05 54.47 36.97
CA PHE A 412 -11.41 54.57 37.50
C PHE A 412 -12.27 55.44 36.56
N ALA A 413 -13.33 54.88 35.98
CA ALA A 413 -14.34 55.62 35.21
C ALA A 413 -15.72 55.41 35.85
N GLU A 414 -16.46 56.50 36.03
CA GLU A 414 -17.79 56.58 36.64
C GLU A 414 -18.85 55.71 35.92
N PRO A 415 -19.89 55.22 36.63
CA PRO A 415 -20.90 54.36 36.05
C PRO A 415 -21.88 55.16 35.17
N PRO A 416 -22.23 54.69 33.96
CA PRO A 416 -23.30 55.27 33.17
C PRO A 416 -24.69 54.87 33.73
N PRO A 417 -25.75 55.63 33.39
CA PRO A 417 -27.04 55.52 34.05
C PRO A 417 -27.79 54.24 33.67
N ASP A 418 -28.60 53.81 34.63
CA ASP A 418 -29.44 52.61 34.69
C ASP A 418 -30.13 52.27 33.34
N VAL A 419 -29.69 51.18 32.71
CA VAL A 419 -30.36 50.58 31.56
C VAL A 419 -31.44 49.64 32.07
N SER A 420 -32.70 50.01 31.83
CA SER A 420 -33.87 49.24 32.25
C SER A 420 -33.84 47.80 31.71
N ALA A 421 -34.45 46.88 32.45
CA ALA A 421 -34.58 45.46 32.12
C ALA A 421 -35.16 45.17 30.71
N GLU A 422 -35.80 46.16 30.07
CA GLU A 422 -36.32 46.07 28.71
C GLU A 422 -35.23 46.15 27.63
N ALA A 423 -34.08 46.77 27.90
CA ALA A 423 -32.93 46.79 26.97
C ALA A 423 -32.23 45.42 26.93
N TYR A 424 -32.14 44.74 28.08
CA TYR A 424 -31.59 43.37 28.19
C TYR A 424 -32.48 42.33 27.49
N ALA A 425 -33.80 42.46 27.60
CA ALA A 425 -34.75 41.56 26.95
C ALA A 425 -34.77 41.68 25.41
N ARG A 426 -34.37 42.83 24.86
CA ARG A 426 -34.30 43.07 23.41
C ARG A 426 -33.03 42.49 22.80
N ALA A 427 -31.89 42.59 23.49
CA ALA A 427 -30.62 41.98 23.06
C ALA A 427 -30.66 40.44 23.06
N MET A 428 -31.48 39.83 23.92
CA MET A 428 -31.68 38.36 23.93
C MET A 428 -32.54 37.81 22.77
N LYS A 429 -33.27 38.66 22.03
CA LYS A 429 -34.19 38.22 20.96
C LYS A 429 -33.62 38.38 19.54
N GLU A 430 -32.45 39.00 19.39
CA GLU A 430 -31.76 39.11 18.09
C GLU A 430 -30.60 38.12 18.02
N GLN A 431 -30.94 36.92 17.53
CA GLN A 431 -30.10 35.94 16.82
C GLN A 431 -28.59 35.93 17.12
N VAL A 432 -28.17 34.98 17.95
CA VAL A 432 -26.93 34.22 17.66
C VAL A 432 -27.37 32.90 17.01
N PRO A 433 -26.94 32.60 15.77
CA PRO A 433 -27.27 31.36 15.08
C PRO A 433 -26.62 30.16 15.78
N VAL A 434 -27.44 29.16 16.10
CA VAL A 434 -27.01 27.85 16.62
C VAL A 434 -26.44 27.02 15.46
N ASP A 435 -25.32 27.45 14.89
CA ASP A 435 -24.62 26.75 13.79
C ASP A 435 -23.18 26.34 14.16
N ALA A 436 -22.78 26.48 15.43
CA ALA A 436 -21.43 26.11 15.88
C ALA A 436 -21.35 24.77 16.64
N LEU A 437 -22.45 24.04 16.83
CA LEU A 437 -22.44 22.75 17.51
C LEU A 437 -23.50 21.83 16.90
N SER A 438 -23.19 21.22 15.75
CA SER A 438 -24.02 20.18 15.13
C SER A 438 -23.95 18.88 15.95
N ILE A 439 -24.70 18.83 17.04
CA ILE A 439 -25.34 17.59 17.48
C ILE A 439 -26.76 17.71 16.93
N ASP A 440 -27.19 16.80 16.06
CA ASP A 440 -28.56 16.72 15.57
C ASP A 440 -29.53 16.55 16.76
N LEU A 441 -29.95 17.66 17.36
CA LEU A 441 -31.05 17.67 18.32
C LEU A 441 -32.31 17.70 17.48
N SER A 442 -32.98 16.55 17.35
CA SER A 442 -34.26 16.52 16.66
C SER A 442 -35.22 17.54 17.29
N PRO A 443 -36.13 18.17 16.52
CA PRO A 443 -37.10 19.15 17.06
C PRO A 443 -37.95 18.59 18.21
N ALA A 444 -38.18 17.27 18.22
CA ALA A 444 -38.85 16.57 19.32
C ALA A 444 -38.03 16.58 20.62
N PHE A 445 -36.70 16.57 20.51
CA PHE A 445 -35.77 16.55 21.63
C PHE A 445 -35.52 17.95 22.21
N GLU A 446 -35.46 18.99 21.38
CA GLU A 446 -35.44 20.38 21.86
C GLU A 446 -36.68 20.67 22.72
N ALA A 447 -37.86 20.27 22.24
CA ALA A 447 -39.11 20.40 22.99
C ALA A 447 -39.11 19.65 24.33
N MET A 448 -38.30 18.59 24.45
CA MET A 448 -38.14 17.80 25.67
C MET A 448 -37.14 18.44 26.65
N LEU A 449 -36.14 19.15 26.17
CA LEU A 449 -35.13 19.83 26.98
C LEU A 449 -35.60 21.17 27.55
N THR A 450 -36.37 21.95 26.79
CA THR A 450 -36.79 23.30 27.18
C THR A 450 -37.43 23.36 28.58
N PRO A 451 -38.38 22.48 28.94
CA PRO A 451 -39.03 22.55 30.25
C PRO A 451 -38.08 22.23 31.42
N VAL A 452 -37.02 21.45 31.18
CA VAL A 452 -36.01 21.11 32.18
C VAL A 452 -35.09 22.30 32.42
N LEU A 453 -34.65 22.96 31.36
CA LEU A 453 -33.81 24.16 31.44
C LEU A 453 -34.54 25.32 32.12
N ASP A 454 -35.82 25.52 31.80
CA ASP A 454 -36.66 26.53 32.46
C ASP A 454 -36.78 26.29 33.97
N ARG A 455 -36.88 25.02 34.39
CA ARG A 455 -36.92 24.66 35.81
C ARG A 455 -35.59 24.91 36.51
N LEU A 456 -34.48 24.61 35.86
CA LEU A 456 -33.14 24.89 36.40
C LEU A 456 -32.93 26.39 36.55
N ALA A 457 -33.38 27.18 35.56
CA ALA A 457 -33.34 28.64 35.62
C ALA A 457 -34.20 29.20 36.77
N GLN A 458 -35.36 28.61 37.05
CA GLN A 458 -36.21 29.00 38.17
C GLN A 458 -35.64 28.58 39.54
N ALA A 459 -35.01 27.43 39.62
CA ALA A 459 -34.41 26.91 40.85
C ALA A 459 -33.06 27.58 41.18
N GLY A 460 -32.34 28.08 40.17
CA GLY A 460 -31.00 28.64 40.31
C GLY A 460 -29.92 27.63 40.68
N ASP A 461 -30.24 26.34 40.72
CA ASP A 461 -29.32 25.25 41.04
C ASP A 461 -28.97 24.45 39.77
N TYR A 462 -27.78 24.72 39.25
CA TYR A 462 -27.21 24.04 38.08
C TYR A 462 -26.22 22.93 38.48
N SER A 463 -26.23 22.48 39.73
CA SER A 463 -25.43 21.33 40.15
C SER A 463 -25.97 20.03 39.55
N GLU A 464 -25.17 18.96 39.56
CA GLU A 464 -25.63 17.62 39.10
C GLU A 464 -26.89 17.16 39.84
N ARG A 465 -27.02 17.55 41.11
CA ARG A 465 -28.19 17.27 41.92
C ARG A 465 -29.41 18.06 41.43
N GLY A 466 -29.26 19.37 41.21
CA GLY A 466 -30.31 20.22 40.65
C GLY A 466 -30.80 19.73 39.29
N MET A 467 -29.88 19.32 38.41
CA MET A 467 -30.20 18.71 37.11
C MET A 467 -31.00 17.42 37.24
N ALA A 468 -30.57 16.50 38.11
CA ALA A 468 -31.27 15.24 38.38
C ALA A 468 -32.69 15.48 38.92
N GLU A 469 -32.84 16.43 39.86
CA GLU A 469 -34.12 16.80 40.43
C GLU A 469 -35.05 17.46 39.38
N ALA A 470 -34.53 18.33 38.51
CA ALA A 470 -35.31 18.97 37.45
C ALA A 470 -35.82 17.97 36.41
N VAL A 471 -34.98 17.02 35.98
CA VAL A 471 -35.38 15.95 35.04
C VAL A 471 -36.40 15.02 35.68
N ALA A 472 -36.16 14.55 36.90
CA ALA A 472 -37.06 13.64 37.62
C ALA A 472 -38.44 14.28 37.85
N ALA A 473 -38.47 15.56 38.22
CA ALA A 473 -39.71 16.28 38.45
C ALA A 473 -40.47 16.54 37.14
N GLN A 474 -39.79 16.69 36.00
CA GLN A 474 -40.43 17.01 34.73
C GLN A 474 -40.94 15.76 34.02
N TYR A 475 -40.21 14.66 34.13
CA TYR A 475 -40.54 13.39 33.48
C TYR A 475 -40.55 12.23 34.50
N PRO A 476 -41.50 12.20 35.45
CA PRO A 476 -41.52 11.23 36.55
C PRO A 476 -41.81 9.78 36.12
N LYS A 477 -42.18 9.56 34.85
CA LYS A 477 -42.48 8.24 34.28
C LYS A 477 -41.45 7.78 33.24
N MET A 478 -40.36 8.52 33.07
CA MET A 478 -39.28 8.19 32.13
C MET A 478 -38.52 6.97 32.64
N ASN A 479 -38.09 6.09 31.72
CA ASN A 479 -37.25 4.96 32.11
C ASN A 479 -35.82 5.43 32.44
N LEU A 480 -35.06 4.58 33.14
CA LEU A 480 -33.72 4.91 33.64
C LEU A 480 -32.71 5.22 32.52
N ASP A 481 -32.81 4.53 31.38
CA ASP A 481 -31.87 4.68 30.26
C ASP A 481 -32.11 6.01 29.52
N GLU A 482 -33.36 6.39 29.27
CA GLU A 482 -33.75 7.67 28.69
C GLU A 482 -33.42 8.84 29.62
N MET A 483 -33.57 8.64 30.94
CA MET A 483 -33.22 9.63 31.94
C MET A 483 -31.70 9.87 31.99
N ALA A 484 -30.89 8.82 31.84
CA ALA A 484 -29.44 8.94 31.80
C ALA A 484 -28.95 9.70 30.56
N ASP A 485 -29.51 9.43 29.38
CA ASP A 485 -29.15 10.15 28.14
C ASP A 485 -29.59 11.62 28.20
N LEU A 486 -30.79 11.90 28.72
CA LEU A 486 -31.27 13.27 28.90
C LEU A 486 -30.38 14.05 29.89
N LEU A 487 -29.99 13.44 31.02
CA LEU A 487 -29.12 14.08 32.01
C LEU A 487 -27.72 14.37 31.46
N ALA A 488 -27.14 13.44 30.69
CA ALA A 488 -25.83 13.66 30.06
C ALA A 488 -25.85 14.88 29.13
N ARG A 489 -26.95 15.09 28.41
CA ARG A 489 -27.12 16.20 27.46
C ARG A 489 -27.46 17.52 28.14
N VAL A 490 -28.30 17.53 29.19
CA VAL A 490 -28.52 18.72 30.04
C VAL A 490 -27.19 19.17 30.66
N ARG A 491 -26.38 18.22 31.16
CA ARG A 491 -25.04 18.51 31.70
C ARG A 491 -24.12 19.12 30.65
N PHE A 492 -24.14 18.62 29.42
CA PHE A 492 -23.37 19.18 28.32
C PHE A 492 -23.79 20.63 28.03
N VAL A 493 -25.09 20.90 27.89
CA VAL A 493 -25.61 22.25 27.62
C VAL A 493 -25.25 23.22 28.74
N CYS A 494 -25.48 22.85 30.01
CA CYS A 494 -25.12 23.70 31.15
C CYS A 494 -23.60 23.95 31.24
N ARG A 495 -22.76 22.97 30.87
CA ARG A 495 -21.30 23.12 30.87
C ARG A 495 -20.81 24.06 29.78
N VAL A 496 -21.38 23.97 28.57
CA VAL A 496 -21.12 24.91 27.47
C VAL A 496 -21.59 26.31 27.85
N TRP A 497 -22.74 26.42 28.49
CA TRP A 497 -23.28 27.70 28.93
C TRP A 497 -22.48 28.34 30.07
N GLY A 498 -21.94 27.54 30.99
CA GLY A 498 -20.97 27.97 31.99
C GLY A 498 -19.68 28.49 31.36
N LEU A 499 -19.09 27.74 30.44
CA LEU A 499 -17.88 28.14 29.70
C LEU A 499 -18.03 29.46 28.92
N LEU A 500 -19.24 29.83 28.53
CA LEU A 500 -19.53 31.07 27.81
C LEU A 500 -19.84 32.26 28.72
N ASN A 501 -20.22 32.02 29.98
CA ASN A 501 -20.71 33.06 30.90
C ASN A 501 -19.95 33.13 32.24
N GLY A 502 -18.93 32.30 32.45
CA GLY A 502 -18.09 32.29 33.66
C GLY A 502 -17.17 31.07 33.73
#